data_AF-A0A2E3WYG1-F1
#
_entry.id   AF-A0A2E3WYG1-F1
#
_cell.length_a   1.000
_cell.length_b   1.000
_cell.length_c   1.000
_cell.angle_alpha   90.00
_cell.angle_beta   90.00
_cell.angle_gamma   90.00
#
_symmetry.space_group_name_H-M   'P 1'
#
loop_
_entity.id
_entity.type
_entity.pdbx_description
1 polymer ?
#
loop_
_entity_poly.entity_id
_entity_poly.type
_entity_poly.pdbx_seq_one_letter_code
_entity_poly.pdbx_strand_id
1 'polypeptide(L)'
;MDANIESLFKLHEEFQSVTPLSNVLGDGFLYRHNELYKNIRDVVLDLGYQFSKEGDAINQVYTDFSMLTLNRIYQQKTLPWKNNIEPFERLLENGFCTEHDVPWEVATFSSTVKNYILHESAHCISNEWLNGGGPLKYPGDILDKKFLMYFIGSESFANTIEIIFTYMQTELNHLKMADLNSYVKYSKSSQCVFNYLAYRHGAKLVFRYLFYSYVLCNFYFSRIDYNPMDSELILNHLGLSDLTEYEKQMFSDLNRQVYTLSIGFRESTSLLFLKYIGCEIEFVDDYGFNLENECFFKDCFAEFLRKCEKSLFSKNMAPVSLGSLGTEGIHV
;
A
#
# COMPACT_ATOMS: atom_id res chain seq x y z
N MET A 1 26.82 -4.04 -5.97
CA MET A 1 26.79 -3.11 -7.11
C MET A 1 25.99 -1.92 -6.61
N ASP A 2 26.61 -0.75 -6.54
CA ASP A 2 25.93 0.43 -6.02
C ASP A 2 24.81 0.81 -6.99
N ALA A 3 23.62 1.08 -6.45
CA ALA A 3 22.45 1.37 -7.26
C ALA A 3 22.57 2.80 -7.81
N ASN A 4 23.07 2.98 -9.03
CA ASN A 4 23.12 4.31 -9.65
C ASN A 4 21.98 4.50 -10.66
N ILE A 5 21.74 5.76 -11.09
CA ILE A 5 20.66 6.11 -12.02
C ILE A 5 20.78 5.29 -13.31
N GLU A 6 21.99 5.11 -13.82
CA GLU A 6 22.25 4.30 -15.02
C GLU A 6 21.80 2.83 -14.86
N SER A 7 22.06 2.21 -13.70
CA SER A 7 21.65 0.82 -13.43
C SER A 7 20.14 0.67 -13.34
N LEU A 8 19.44 1.68 -12.80
CA LEU A 8 17.97 1.70 -12.75
C LEU A 8 17.40 1.84 -14.16
N PHE A 9 18.01 2.68 -15.00
CA PHE A 9 17.60 2.84 -16.40
C PHE A 9 17.78 1.57 -17.21
N LYS A 10 18.93 0.92 -17.10
CA LYS A 10 19.18 -0.36 -17.78
C LYS A 10 18.12 -1.40 -17.41
N LEU A 11 17.79 -1.51 -16.12
CA LEU A 11 16.72 -2.40 -15.67
C LEU A 11 15.36 -1.97 -16.24
N HIS A 12 15.04 -0.68 -16.26
CA HIS A 12 13.79 -0.23 -16.86
C HIS A 12 13.71 -0.56 -18.36
N GLU A 13 14.74 -0.22 -19.14
CA GLU A 13 14.80 -0.48 -20.58
C GLU A 13 14.68 -1.97 -20.92
N GLU A 14 15.28 -2.85 -20.10
CA GLU A 14 15.20 -4.30 -20.27
C GLU A 14 13.76 -4.82 -20.16
N PHE A 15 12.95 -4.22 -19.28
CA PHE A 15 11.59 -4.68 -18.98
C PHE A 15 10.48 -3.74 -19.48
N GLN A 16 10.80 -2.65 -20.20
CA GLN A 16 9.83 -1.64 -20.63
C GLN A 16 8.70 -2.20 -21.52
N SER A 17 8.95 -3.30 -22.24
CA SER A 17 7.97 -3.94 -23.12
C SER A 17 7.07 -4.97 -22.41
N VAL A 18 7.29 -5.23 -21.12
CA VAL A 18 6.51 -6.21 -20.34
C VAL A 18 5.10 -5.69 -20.06
N THR A 19 4.94 -4.37 -19.95
CA THR A 19 3.67 -3.70 -19.63
C THR A 19 3.42 -2.56 -20.61
N PRO A 20 2.18 -2.05 -20.73
CA PRO A 20 1.89 -0.90 -21.59
C PRO A 20 2.36 0.45 -20.99
N LEU A 21 2.99 0.45 -19.81
CA LEU A 21 3.37 1.65 -19.07
C LEU A 21 4.88 1.91 -19.16
N SER A 22 5.40 1.99 -20.39
CA SER A 22 6.82 2.23 -20.66
C SER A 22 7.32 3.55 -20.09
N ASN A 23 6.45 4.53 -19.85
CA ASN A 23 6.83 5.84 -19.31
C ASN A 23 6.80 5.89 -17.77
N VAL A 24 6.59 4.74 -17.12
CA VAL A 24 6.64 4.59 -15.66
C VAL A 24 7.90 3.84 -15.28
N LEU A 25 8.85 4.56 -14.69
CA LEU A 25 10.15 4.05 -14.30
C LEU A 25 9.98 2.85 -13.35
N GLY A 26 10.52 1.71 -13.77
CA GLY A 26 10.43 0.45 -13.03
C GLY A 26 9.13 -0.36 -13.13
N ASP A 27 8.06 0.10 -13.82
CA ASP A 27 6.77 -0.62 -13.84
C ASP A 27 6.91 -2.06 -14.37
N GLY A 28 7.50 -2.22 -15.56
CA GLY A 28 7.70 -3.55 -16.16
C GLY A 28 8.62 -4.46 -15.33
N PHE A 29 9.66 -3.87 -14.70
CA PHE A 29 10.56 -4.59 -13.81
C PHE A 29 9.84 -5.09 -12.55
N LEU A 30 9.10 -4.21 -11.87
CA LEU A 30 8.32 -4.55 -10.67
C LEU A 30 7.24 -5.58 -10.98
N TYR A 31 6.56 -5.46 -12.13
CA TYR A 31 5.60 -6.46 -12.60
C TYR A 31 6.24 -7.83 -12.83
N ARG A 32 7.48 -7.87 -13.33
CA ARG A 32 8.21 -9.13 -13.55
C ARG A 32 8.72 -9.77 -12.27
N HIS A 33 9.20 -8.96 -11.33
CA HIS A 33 10.02 -9.43 -10.20
C HIS A 33 9.33 -9.35 -8.83
N ASN A 34 8.22 -8.64 -8.69
CA ASN A 34 7.41 -8.62 -7.47
C ASN A 34 6.05 -9.28 -7.72
N GLU A 35 5.86 -10.47 -7.14
CA GLU A 35 4.64 -11.26 -7.33
C GLU A 35 3.38 -10.56 -6.80
N LEU A 36 3.47 -9.81 -5.69
CA LEU A 36 2.33 -9.07 -5.17
C LEU A 36 1.91 -7.95 -6.12
N TYR A 37 2.88 -7.18 -6.61
CA TYR A 37 2.67 -6.10 -7.59
C TYR A 37 2.01 -6.65 -8.85
N LYS A 38 2.54 -7.76 -9.38
CA LYS A 38 1.96 -8.48 -10.52
C LYS A 38 0.52 -8.92 -10.25
N ASN A 39 0.27 -9.57 -9.11
CA ASN A 39 -1.06 -10.08 -8.80
C ASN A 39 -2.10 -8.97 -8.62
N ILE A 40 -1.74 -7.86 -7.99
CA ILE A 40 -2.62 -6.67 -7.89
C ILE A 40 -2.93 -6.14 -9.29
N ARG A 41 -1.92 -6.03 -10.15
CA ARG A 41 -2.08 -5.57 -11.54
C ARG A 41 -2.98 -6.48 -12.36
N ASP A 42 -2.76 -7.79 -12.28
CA ASP A 42 -3.57 -8.77 -13.01
C ASP A 42 -5.02 -8.75 -12.53
N VAL A 43 -5.24 -8.73 -11.21
CA VAL A 43 -6.59 -8.71 -10.63
C VAL A 43 -7.35 -7.44 -11.00
N VAL A 44 -6.71 -6.26 -10.95
CA VAL A 44 -7.42 -5.01 -11.27
C VAL A 44 -7.82 -4.95 -12.75
N LEU A 45 -6.96 -5.47 -13.64
CA LEU A 45 -7.27 -5.61 -15.07
C LEU A 45 -8.40 -6.63 -15.31
N ASP A 46 -8.39 -7.77 -14.61
CA ASP A 46 -9.46 -8.77 -14.68
C ASP A 46 -10.81 -8.23 -14.19
N LEU A 47 -10.81 -7.25 -13.28
CA LEU A 47 -12.00 -6.52 -12.84
C LEU A 47 -12.49 -5.48 -13.86
N GLY A 48 -11.84 -5.40 -15.03
CA GLY A 48 -12.21 -4.55 -16.15
C GLY A 48 -11.68 -3.11 -16.06
N TYR A 49 -10.69 -2.87 -15.19
CA TYR A 49 -9.98 -1.59 -15.19
C TYR A 49 -8.94 -1.54 -16.31
N GLN A 50 -8.60 -0.32 -16.71
CA GLN A 50 -7.54 -0.04 -17.69
C GLN A 50 -6.69 1.14 -17.19
N PHE A 51 -5.49 1.30 -17.74
CA PHE A 51 -4.71 2.51 -17.49
C PHE A 51 -5.17 3.63 -18.41
N SER A 52 -5.12 4.86 -17.90
CA SER A 52 -5.34 6.05 -18.73
C SER A 52 -4.32 6.13 -19.87
N LYS A 53 -4.60 6.93 -20.87
CA LYS A 53 -3.62 7.34 -21.88
C LYS A 53 -2.92 8.61 -21.42
N GLU A 54 -1.73 8.83 -21.94
CA GLU A 54 -1.04 10.09 -21.75
C GLU A 54 -1.89 11.26 -22.28
N GLY A 55 -1.96 12.33 -21.50
CA GLY A 55 -2.82 13.49 -21.79
C GLY A 55 -4.31 13.33 -21.44
N ASP A 56 -4.76 12.16 -20.97
CA ASP A 56 -6.16 12.01 -20.52
C ASP A 56 -6.47 12.97 -19.37
N ALA A 57 -7.66 13.58 -19.41
CA ALA A 57 -8.09 14.55 -18.41
C ALA A 57 -8.10 14.00 -16.97
N ILE A 58 -8.22 12.67 -16.79
CA ILE A 58 -8.15 12.04 -15.47
C ILE A 58 -6.75 12.17 -14.85
N ASN A 59 -5.68 12.16 -15.65
CA ASN A 59 -4.30 12.32 -15.16
C ASN A 59 -4.05 13.74 -14.65
N GLN A 60 -4.61 14.74 -15.33
CA GLN A 60 -4.52 16.14 -14.91
C GLN A 60 -5.25 16.34 -13.57
N VAL A 61 -6.51 15.91 -13.48
CA VAL A 61 -7.29 16.05 -12.24
C VAL A 61 -6.66 15.25 -11.10
N TYR A 62 -6.11 14.07 -11.37
CA TYR A 62 -5.39 13.30 -10.35
C TYR A 62 -4.12 14.01 -9.85
N THR A 63 -3.45 14.76 -10.73
CA THR A 63 -2.27 15.54 -10.36
C THR A 63 -2.64 16.76 -9.52
N ASP A 64 -3.70 17.46 -9.91
CA ASP A 64 -4.14 18.68 -9.24
C ASP A 64 -4.87 18.39 -7.91
N PHE A 65 -5.67 17.32 -7.89
CA PHE A 65 -6.49 16.94 -6.74
C PHE A 65 -6.86 15.45 -6.76
N SER A 66 -5.91 14.58 -6.39
CA SER A 66 -6.07 13.11 -6.37
C SER A 66 -7.33 12.65 -5.63
N MET A 67 -7.64 13.25 -4.48
CA MET A 67 -8.79 12.89 -3.64
C MET A 67 -10.15 12.99 -4.36
N LEU A 68 -10.32 13.95 -5.27
CA LEU A 68 -11.58 14.10 -6.03
C LEU A 68 -11.69 13.10 -7.18
N THR A 69 -10.63 12.37 -7.47
CA THR A 69 -10.53 11.52 -8.65
C THR A 69 -11.00 10.10 -8.38
N LEU A 70 -11.04 9.65 -7.12
CA LEU A 70 -11.34 8.26 -6.77
C LEU A 70 -12.70 7.75 -7.33
N ASN A 71 -13.77 8.53 -7.16
CA ASN A 71 -15.08 8.17 -7.74
C ASN A 71 -15.07 8.14 -9.27
N ARG A 72 -14.27 9.01 -9.90
CA ARG A 72 -14.10 9.02 -11.34
C ARG A 72 -13.33 7.79 -11.82
N ILE A 73 -12.31 7.34 -11.08
CA ILE A 73 -11.59 6.09 -11.33
C ILE A 73 -12.56 4.92 -11.33
N TYR A 74 -13.39 4.78 -10.29
CA TYR A 74 -14.39 3.71 -10.20
C TYR A 74 -15.41 3.78 -11.33
N GLN A 75 -15.93 4.98 -11.61
CA GLN A 75 -16.94 5.17 -12.66
C GLN A 75 -16.40 4.86 -14.06
N GLN A 76 -15.18 5.30 -14.37
CA GLN A 76 -14.56 5.15 -15.69
C GLN A 76 -13.76 3.85 -15.81
N LYS A 77 -13.61 3.10 -14.72
CA LYS A 77 -12.68 1.99 -14.57
C LYS A 77 -11.29 2.29 -15.17
N THR A 78 -10.79 3.50 -14.91
CA THR A 78 -9.56 4.01 -15.52
C THR A 78 -8.59 4.49 -14.45
N LEU A 79 -7.43 3.85 -14.36
CA LEU A 79 -6.37 4.13 -13.39
C LEU A 79 -5.43 5.22 -13.93
N PRO A 80 -5.30 6.37 -13.26
CA PRO A 80 -4.36 7.40 -13.66
C PRO A 80 -2.92 6.95 -13.39
N TRP A 81 -2.02 7.43 -14.24
CA TRP A 81 -0.58 7.24 -14.07
C TRP A 81 0.15 8.51 -14.49
N LYS A 82 1.42 8.61 -14.10
CA LYS A 82 2.26 9.76 -14.43
C LYS A 82 3.55 9.31 -15.07
N ASN A 83 3.95 10.01 -16.12
CA ASN A 83 5.28 9.88 -16.68
C ASN A 83 6.29 10.36 -15.64
N ASN A 84 7.14 9.45 -15.18
CA ASN A 84 8.19 9.78 -14.23
C ASN A 84 9.58 9.33 -14.69
N ILE A 85 9.73 8.90 -15.93
CA ILE A 85 11.03 8.55 -16.50
C ILE A 85 11.73 9.77 -17.11
N GLU A 86 10.98 10.70 -17.72
CA GLU A 86 11.53 11.88 -18.40
C GLU A 86 12.53 12.71 -17.58
N PRO A 87 12.28 13.00 -16.27
CA PRO A 87 13.25 13.76 -15.48
C PRO A 87 14.61 13.08 -15.39
N PHE A 88 14.63 11.75 -15.33
CA PHE A 88 15.85 10.98 -15.22
C PHE A 88 16.53 10.77 -16.58
N GLU A 89 15.79 10.68 -17.69
CA GLU A 89 16.36 10.73 -19.04
C GLU A 89 17.18 12.00 -19.22
N ARG A 90 16.63 13.15 -18.80
CA ARG A 90 17.35 14.43 -18.84
C ARG A 90 18.60 14.44 -17.96
N LEU A 91 18.58 13.79 -16.80
CA LEU A 91 19.79 13.65 -15.97
C LEU A 91 20.87 12.88 -16.72
N LEU A 92 20.54 11.75 -17.35
CA LEU A 92 21.47 10.95 -18.13
C LEU A 92 21.99 11.69 -19.37
N GLU A 93 21.13 12.40 -20.11
CA GLU A 93 21.52 13.24 -21.25
C GLU A 93 22.52 14.34 -20.88
N ASN A 94 22.48 14.81 -19.62
CA ASN A 94 23.41 15.81 -19.09
C ASN A 94 24.61 15.19 -18.36
N GLY A 95 24.79 13.86 -18.42
CA GLY A 95 25.95 13.16 -17.88
C GLY A 95 25.90 12.84 -16.38
N PHE A 96 24.75 13.01 -15.73
CA PHE A 96 24.56 12.65 -14.31
C PHE A 96 24.22 11.15 -14.18
N CYS A 97 25.25 10.30 -14.17
CA CYS A 97 25.08 8.84 -14.23
C CYS A 97 25.28 8.14 -12.88
N THR A 98 26.00 8.76 -11.95
CA THR A 98 26.43 8.14 -10.69
C THR A 98 25.80 8.77 -9.46
N GLU A 99 25.78 8.05 -8.32
CA GLU A 99 25.34 8.62 -7.03
C GLU A 99 26.22 9.78 -6.55
N HIS A 100 27.47 9.89 -7.04
CA HIS A 100 28.34 11.03 -6.76
C HIS A 100 27.90 12.29 -7.50
N ASP A 101 27.30 12.13 -8.69
CA ASP A 101 26.84 13.25 -9.51
C ASP A 101 25.52 13.80 -8.95
N VAL A 102 24.57 12.91 -8.64
CA VAL A 102 23.31 13.24 -7.97
C VAL A 102 22.95 12.09 -7.02
N PRO A 103 23.03 12.30 -5.69
CA PRO A 103 22.58 11.29 -4.73
C PRO A 103 21.12 10.92 -4.98
N TRP A 104 20.75 9.65 -4.77
CA TRP A 104 19.38 9.19 -5.01
C TRP A 104 18.36 10.02 -4.25
N GLU A 105 18.63 10.31 -2.98
CA GLU A 105 17.76 11.10 -2.12
C GLU A 105 17.54 12.50 -2.65
N VAL A 106 18.53 13.06 -3.37
CA VAL A 106 18.44 14.36 -4.05
C VAL A 106 17.67 14.22 -5.36
N ALA A 107 17.96 13.18 -6.15
CA ALA A 107 17.26 12.88 -7.40
C ALA A 107 15.78 12.55 -7.20
N THR A 108 15.38 12.12 -5.99
CA THR A 108 14.00 11.82 -5.61
C THR A 108 13.40 12.81 -4.61
N PHE A 109 14.09 13.90 -4.30
CA PHE A 109 13.61 14.87 -3.32
C PHE A 109 12.47 15.73 -3.89
N SER A 110 11.30 15.69 -3.23
CA SER A 110 10.08 16.55 -3.33
C SER A 110 9.51 16.94 -4.70
N SER A 111 10.23 16.70 -5.79
CA SER A 111 9.96 17.16 -7.15
C SER A 111 9.85 15.99 -8.14
N THR A 112 10.33 14.80 -7.76
CA THR A 112 10.23 13.61 -8.58
C THR A 112 8.82 13.07 -8.51
N VAL A 113 8.21 12.96 -9.69
CA VAL A 113 6.86 12.49 -9.86
C VAL A 113 6.82 11.01 -9.47
N LYS A 114 6.19 10.68 -8.35
CA LYS A 114 5.92 9.29 -7.99
C LYS A 114 4.67 8.78 -8.71
N ASN A 115 4.61 7.47 -8.89
CA ASN A 115 3.48 6.80 -9.51
C ASN A 115 2.77 5.90 -8.48
N TYR A 116 1.47 6.09 -8.30
CA TYR A 116 0.72 5.43 -7.22
C TYR A 116 -0.27 4.38 -7.75
N ILE A 117 0.00 3.85 -8.94
CA ILE A 117 -0.77 2.78 -9.57
C ILE A 117 -1.08 1.63 -8.59
N LEU A 118 -0.10 1.19 -7.78
CA LEU A 118 -0.29 0.08 -6.86
C LEU A 118 -1.39 0.40 -5.83
N HIS A 119 -1.30 1.58 -5.23
CA HIS A 119 -2.25 2.09 -4.25
C HIS A 119 -3.65 2.24 -4.86
N GLU A 120 -3.76 2.92 -6.01
CA GLU A 120 -5.04 3.10 -6.70
C GLU A 120 -5.64 1.77 -7.18
N SER A 121 -4.81 0.81 -7.58
CA SER A 121 -5.26 -0.54 -7.93
C SER A 121 -5.84 -1.27 -6.72
N ALA A 122 -5.20 -1.14 -5.56
CA ALA A 122 -5.72 -1.72 -4.31
C ALA A 122 -7.07 -1.10 -3.91
N HIS A 123 -7.26 0.21 -4.09
CA HIS A 123 -8.55 0.86 -3.94
C HIS A 123 -9.61 0.31 -4.89
N CYS A 124 -9.28 0.15 -6.17
CA CYS A 124 -10.20 -0.42 -7.17
C CYS A 124 -10.63 -1.85 -6.79
N ILE A 125 -9.69 -2.70 -6.40
CA ILE A 125 -9.95 -4.08 -5.97
C ILE A 125 -10.85 -4.11 -4.73
N SER A 126 -10.52 -3.32 -3.71
CA SER A 126 -11.32 -3.26 -2.48
C SER A 126 -12.71 -2.70 -2.74
N ASN A 127 -12.86 -1.70 -3.62
CA ASN A 127 -14.16 -1.17 -4.01
C ASN A 127 -15.04 -2.23 -4.71
N GLU A 128 -14.47 -3.03 -5.62
CA GLU A 128 -15.18 -4.14 -6.27
C GLU A 128 -15.62 -5.21 -5.26
N TRP A 129 -14.77 -5.56 -4.30
CA TRP A 129 -15.03 -6.67 -3.39
C TRP A 129 -15.81 -6.30 -2.13
N LEU A 130 -15.75 -5.05 -1.66
CA LEU A 130 -16.46 -4.55 -0.49
C LEU A 130 -17.71 -3.74 -0.85
N ASN A 131 -17.61 -2.88 -1.87
CA ASN A 131 -18.63 -1.88 -2.21
C ASN A 131 -19.37 -2.15 -3.53
N GLY A 132 -19.07 -3.26 -4.21
CA GLY A 132 -19.73 -3.67 -5.45
C GLY A 132 -19.29 -2.92 -6.72
N GLY A 133 -18.14 -2.22 -6.67
CA GLY A 133 -17.44 -1.72 -7.87
C GLY A 133 -17.95 -0.40 -8.45
N GLY A 134 -19.02 0.16 -7.89
CA GLY A 134 -19.57 1.46 -8.32
C GLY A 134 -18.83 2.66 -7.71
N PRO A 135 -19.11 3.88 -8.20
CA PRO A 135 -18.72 5.10 -7.50
C PRO A 135 -19.37 5.14 -6.11
N LEU A 136 -18.61 5.56 -5.12
CA LEU A 136 -19.05 5.67 -3.73
C LEU A 136 -20.00 6.86 -3.60
N LYS A 137 -21.15 6.62 -2.99
CA LYS A 137 -22.11 7.65 -2.61
C LYS A 137 -22.54 7.39 -1.18
N TYR A 138 -22.55 8.43 -0.35
CA TYR A 138 -23.07 8.30 0.99
C TYR A 138 -24.59 8.03 0.92
N PRO A 139 -25.11 6.98 1.61
CA PRO A 139 -26.50 6.55 1.45
C PRO A 139 -27.55 7.47 2.09
N GLY A 140 -27.16 8.43 2.94
CA GLY A 140 -28.05 9.40 3.57
C GLY A 140 -28.71 8.92 4.88
N ASP A 141 -28.98 9.89 5.76
CA ASP A 141 -29.82 9.88 6.97
C ASP A 141 -29.36 9.13 8.23
N ILE A 142 -28.60 8.04 8.15
CA ILE A 142 -28.04 7.35 9.33
C ILE A 142 -26.61 6.91 9.01
N LEU A 143 -25.68 7.07 9.96
CA LEU A 143 -24.32 6.54 9.83
C LEU A 143 -24.39 5.03 9.56
N ASP A 144 -24.24 4.65 8.29
CA ASP A 144 -24.10 3.25 7.91
C ASP A 144 -22.70 2.79 8.32
N LYS A 145 -22.61 2.16 9.49
CA LYS A 145 -21.36 1.60 10.03
C LYS A 145 -20.71 0.64 9.04
N LYS A 146 -21.50 -0.09 8.26
CA LYS A 146 -20.99 -1.04 7.26
C LYS A 146 -20.32 -0.28 6.11
N PHE A 147 -20.96 0.78 5.62
CA PHE A 147 -20.36 1.66 4.61
C PHE A 147 -19.04 2.27 5.11
N LEU A 148 -19.03 2.83 6.32
CA LEU A 148 -17.81 3.42 6.89
C LEU A 148 -16.69 2.38 7.07
N MET A 149 -17.04 1.16 7.52
CA MET A 149 -16.08 0.06 7.61
C MET A 149 -15.51 -0.34 6.26
N TYR A 150 -16.32 -0.41 5.21
CA TYR A 150 -15.83 -0.74 3.89
C TYR A 150 -14.98 0.38 3.28
N PHE A 151 -15.34 1.63 3.55
CA PHE A 151 -14.54 2.78 3.17
C PHE A 151 -13.17 2.75 3.85
N ILE A 152 -13.12 2.67 5.18
CA ILE A 152 -11.86 2.61 5.94
C ILE A 152 -11.07 1.35 5.59
N GLY A 153 -11.75 0.20 5.46
CA GLY A 153 -11.13 -1.04 5.03
C GLY A 153 -10.48 -0.96 3.65
N SER A 154 -10.99 -0.12 2.75
CA SER A 154 -10.40 0.10 1.42
C SER A 154 -9.07 0.88 1.51
N GLU A 155 -9.02 1.95 2.30
CA GLU A 155 -7.77 2.68 2.59
C GLU A 155 -6.75 1.79 3.32
N SER A 156 -7.20 1.09 4.35
CA SER A 156 -6.35 0.19 5.13
C SER A 156 -5.78 -0.93 4.27
N PHE A 157 -6.56 -1.44 3.30
CA PHE A 157 -6.06 -2.41 2.33
C PHE A 157 -4.99 -1.80 1.42
N ALA A 158 -5.21 -0.60 0.87
CA ALA A 158 -4.22 0.06 0.03
C ALA A 158 -2.89 0.29 0.77
N ASN A 159 -2.93 0.81 2.01
CA ASN A 159 -1.73 0.99 2.82
C ASN A 159 -1.05 -0.35 3.16
N THR A 160 -1.84 -1.41 3.42
CA THR A 160 -1.32 -2.75 3.70
C THR A 160 -0.59 -3.35 2.50
N ILE A 161 -1.14 -3.18 1.28
CA ILE A 161 -0.51 -3.67 0.06
C ILE A 161 0.82 -2.93 -0.19
N GLU A 162 0.85 -1.61 -0.02
CA GLU A 162 2.07 -0.84 -0.21
C GLU A 162 3.19 -1.21 0.76
N ILE A 163 2.87 -1.37 2.06
CA ILE A 163 3.91 -1.73 3.05
C ILE A 163 4.48 -3.13 2.78
N ILE A 164 3.62 -4.11 2.43
CA ILE A 164 4.07 -5.47 2.10
C ILE A 164 4.89 -5.44 0.80
N PHE A 165 4.41 -4.73 -0.22
CA PHE A 165 5.12 -4.54 -1.47
C PHE A 165 6.55 -4.04 -1.23
N THR A 166 6.70 -3.01 -0.37
CA THR A 166 8.02 -2.47 0.00
C THR A 166 8.85 -3.49 0.78
N TYR A 167 8.27 -4.24 1.73
CA TYR A 167 9.01 -5.25 2.51
C TYR A 167 9.41 -6.50 1.73
N MET A 168 8.79 -6.77 0.58
CA MET A 168 9.19 -7.87 -0.28
C MET A 168 10.46 -7.60 -1.10
N GLN A 169 10.98 -6.36 -1.10
CA GLN A 169 12.12 -5.97 -1.93
C GLN A 169 13.45 -6.10 -1.19
N THR A 170 14.36 -6.97 -1.63
CA THR A 170 15.64 -7.17 -0.93
C THR A 170 16.85 -6.56 -1.60
N GLU A 171 16.75 -6.25 -2.88
CA GLU A 171 17.85 -5.64 -3.62
C GLU A 171 17.69 -4.12 -3.66
N LEU A 172 18.81 -3.39 -3.62
CA LEU A 172 18.78 -1.93 -3.57
C LEU A 172 18.07 -1.29 -4.78
N ASN A 173 18.27 -1.84 -5.98
CA ASN A 173 17.57 -1.38 -7.18
C ASN A 173 16.05 -1.60 -7.09
N HIS A 174 15.62 -2.72 -6.52
CA HIS A 174 14.21 -2.99 -6.28
C HIS A 174 13.61 -1.97 -5.31
N LEU A 175 14.34 -1.65 -4.23
CA LEU A 175 13.91 -0.68 -3.23
C LEU A 175 13.75 0.71 -3.83
N LYS A 176 14.68 1.15 -4.68
CA LYS A 176 14.60 2.44 -5.38
C LYS A 176 13.44 2.49 -6.37
N MET A 177 13.22 1.43 -7.15
CA MET A 177 12.04 1.34 -8.03
C MET A 177 10.73 1.32 -7.24
N ALA A 178 10.69 0.63 -6.11
CA ALA A 178 9.53 0.61 -5.22
C ALA A 178 9.23 1.98 -4.62
N ASP A 179 10.25 2.74 -4.22
CA ASP A 179 10.07 4.10 -3.67
C ASP A 179 9.45 5.07 -4.70
N LEU A 180 9.76 4.92 -5.99
CA LEU A 180 9.12 5.71 -7.05
C LEU A 180 7.67 5.29 -7.34
N ASN A 181 7.26 4.10 -6.89
CA ASN A 181 5.99 3.47 -7.22
C ASN A 181 5.09 3.21 -5.99
N SER A 182 5.39 3.84 -4.85
CA SER A 182 4.71 3.65 -3.56
C SER A 182 4.74 4.92 -2.70
N TYR A 183 3.70 5.12 -1.89
CA TYR A 183 3.67 6.12 -0.82
C TYR A 183 4.53 5.73 0.39
N VAL A 184 4.76 4.42 0.60
CA VAL A 184 5.40 3.91 1.82
C VAL A 184 6.92 3.87 1.66
N LYS A 185 7.61 4.56 2.57
CA LYS A 185 9.07 4.52 2.66
C LYS A 185 9.57 3.19 3.23
N TYR A 186 10.71 2.75 2.72
CA TYR A 186 11.38 1.55 3.18
C TYR A 186 11.96 1.69 4.59
N SER A 187 11.86 0.61 5.37
CA SER A 187 12.46 0.46 6.69
C SER A 187 13.10 -0.93 6.81
N LYS A 188 14.45 -0.99 6.86
CA LYS A 188 15.20 -2.26 6.93
C LYS A 188 14.82 -3.08 8.17
N SER A 189 14.71 -2.45 9.32
CA SER A 189 14.34 -3.14 10.56
C SER A 189 12.96 -3.77 10.44
N SER A 190 11.98 -3.03 9.92
CA SER A 190 10.61 -3.49 9.76
C SER A 190 10.48 -4.58 8.69
N GLN A 191 11.26 -4.49 7.62
CA GLN A 191 11.37 -5.57 6.63
C GLN A 191 11.89 -6.86 7.26
N CYS A 192 12.97 -6.80 8.06
CA CYS A 192 13.49 -7.99 8.73
C CYS A 192 12.43 -8.65 9.63
N VAL A 193 11.71 -7.85 10.40
CA VAL A 193 10.61 -8.32 11.25
C VAL A 193 9.49 -8.94 10.41
N PHE A 194 9.06 -8.28 9.34
CA PHE A 194 8.06 -8.81 8.42
C PHE A 194 8.47 -10.16 7.83
N ASN A 195 9.69 -10.26 7.30
CA ASN A 195 10.19 -11.48 6.68
C ASN A 195 10.29 -12.63 7.68
N TYR A 196 10.73 -12.35 8.91
CA TYR A 196 10.76 -13.35 9.98
C TYR A 196 9.35 -13.87 10.30
N LEU A 197 8.40 -12.97 10.56
CA LEU A 197 7.03 -13.35 10.90
C LEU A 197 6.32 -14.06 9.73
N ALA A 198 6.54 -13.60 8.50
CA ALA A 198 5.98 -14.21 7.31
C ALA A 198 6.55 -15.61 7.08
N TYR A 199 7.84 -15.82 7.39
CA TYR A 199 8.47 -17.14 7.32
C TYR A 199 7.91 -18.07 8.40
N ARG A 200 7.75 -17.56 9.62
CA ARG A 200 7.34 -18.35 10.78
C ARG A 200 5.86 -18.73 10.77
N HIS A 201 4.99 -17.79 10.39
CA HIS A 201 3.53 -17.93 10.50
C HIS A 201 2.79 -17.85 9.16
N GLY A 202 3.50 -17.58 8.07
CA GLY A 202 2.95 -17.40 6.74
C GLY A 202 2.57 -15.95 6.43
N ALA A 203 2.89 -15.51 5.21
CA ALA A 203 2.63 -14.14 4.74
C ALA A 203 1.14 -13.74 4.83
N LYS A 204 0.21 -14.69 4.67
CA LYS A 204 -1.24 -14.44 4.78
C LYS A 204 -1.66 -13.97 6.17
N LEU A 205 -1.06 -14.54 7.22
CA LEU A 205 -1.36 -14.15 8.58
C LEU A 205 -0.81 -12.75 8.88
N VAL A 206 0.43 -12.49 8.48
CA VAL A 206 1.06 -11.17 8.64
C VAL A 206 0.30 -10.10 7.85
N PHE A 207 -0.20 -10.43 6.65
CA PHE A 207 -1.11 -9.58 5.88
C PHE A 207 -2.38 -9.24 6.66
N ARG A 208 -3.07 -10.24 7.25
CA ARG A 208 -4.26 -9.97 8.08
C ARG A 208 -3.94 -9.07 9.26
N TYR A 209 -2.81 -9.33 9.93
CA TYR A 209 -2.36 -8.52 11.05
C TYR A 209 -2.17 -7.06 10.64
N LEU A 210 -1.37 -6.80 9.60
CA LEU A 210 -1.14 -5.45 9.07
C LEU A 210 -2.43 -4.78 8.60
N PHE A 211 -3.32 -5.52 7.94
CA PHE A 211 -4.64 -5.01 7.55
C PHE A 211 -5.43 -4.51 8.76
N TYR A 212 -5.55 -5.32 9.81
CA TYR A 212 -6.27 -4.90 11.03
C TYR A 212 -5.56 -3.79 11.78
N SER A 213 -4.23 -3.74 11.76
CA SER A 213 -3.44 -2.60 12.26
C SER A 213 -3.83 -1.29 11.57
N TYR A 214 -3.91 -1.29 10.23
CA TYR A 214 -4.33 -0.09 9.49
C TYR A 214 -5.81 0.23 9.69
N VAL A 215 -6.68 -0.77 9.79
CA VAL A 215 -8.11 -0.55 10.10
C VAL A 215 -8.22 0.19 11.43
N LEU A 216 -7.55 -0.32 12.47
CA LEU A 216 -7.52 0.32 13.78
C LEU A 216 -6.98 1.75 13.72
N CYS A 217 -5.83 1.94 13.09
CA CYS A 217 -5.19 3.25 13.01
C CYS A 217 -6.05 4.29 12.26
N ASN A 218 -6.74 3.86 11.20
CA ASN A 218 -7.62 4.72 10.42
C ASN A 218 -8.96 4.99 11.12
N PHE A 219 -9.43 4.09 11.99
CA PHE A 219 -10.60 4.31 12.83
C PHE A 219 -10.31 5.19 14.05
N TYR A 220 -9.18 4.99 14.73
CA TYR A 220 -8.73 5.82 15.86
C TYR A 220 -8.05 7.10 15.37
N PHE A 221 -8.81 7.88 14.61
CA PHE A 221 -8.36 9.05 13.88
C PHE A 221 -7.62 10.09 14.74
N SER A 222 -8.09 10.35 15.97
CA SER A 222 -7.47 11.31 16.89
C SER A 222 -6.29 10.76 17.69
N ARG A 223 -6.06 9.44 17.65
CA ARG A 223 -4.94 8.82 18.33
C ARG A 223 -3.73 8.77 17.40
N ILE A 224 -2.72 9.54 17.76
CA ILE A 224 -1.44 9.65 17.05
C ILE A 224 -0.47 8.58 17.53
N ASP A 225 -0.49 8.35 18.84
CA ASP A 225 0.50 7.50 19.49
C ASP A 225 0.11 6.04 19.42
N TYR A 226 1.13 5.21 19.14
CA TYR A 226 1.02 3.77 19.21
C TYR A 226 0.61 3.32 20.62
N ASN A 227 -0.45 2.51 20.71
CA ASN A 227 -0.84 1.84 21.94
C ASN A 227 -0.52 0.33 21.84
N PRO A 228 0.37 -0.21 22.70
CA PRO A 228 0.68 -1.64 22.72
C PRO A 228 -0.54 -2.56 22.85
N MET A 229 -1.61 -2.10 23.53
CA MET A 229 -2.84 -2.87 23.68
C MET A 229 -3.53 -3.14 22.34
N ASP A 230 -3.34 -2.28 21.33
CA ASP A 230 -3.89 -2.53 20.00
C ASP A 230 -3.28 -3.79 19.37
N SER A 231 -1.97 -3.99 19.57
CA SER A 231 -1.29 -5.19 19.10
C SER A 231 -1.90 -6.43 19.73
N GLU A 232 -2.13 -6.42 21.04
CA GLU A 232 -2.74 -7.54 21.76
C GLU A 232 -4.17 -7.81 21.29
N LEU A 233 -4.97 -6.76 21.09
CA LEU A 233 -6.33 -6.86 20.55
C LEU A 233 -6.36 -7.55 19.17
N ILE A 234 -5.46 -7.14 18.26
CA ILE A 234 -5.37 -7.77 16.93
C ILE A 234 -4.93 -9.23 17.04
N LEU A 235 -3.92 -9.52 17.87
CA LEU A 235 -3.44 -10.89 18.06
C LEU A 235 -4.53 -11.81 18.61
N ASN A 236 -5.30 -11.34 19.60
CA ASN A 236 -6.44 -12.07 20.15
C ASN A 236 -7.53 -12.30 19.09
N HIS A 237 -7.88 -11.25 18.32
CA HIS A 237 -8.85 -11.34 17.22
C HIS A 237 -8.45 -12.37 16.15
N LEU A 238 -7.14 -12.47 15.86
CA LEU A 238 -6.59 -13.45 14.93
C LEU A 238 -6.38 -14.85 15.53
N GLY A 239 -6.67 -15.04 16.82
CA GLY A 239 -6.48 -16.31 17.53
C GLY A 239 -5.00 -16.67 17.73
N LEU A 240 -4.13 -15.67 17.93
CA LEU A 240 -2.68 -15.80 18.08
C LEU A 240 -2.23 -15.61 19.53
N SER A 241 -2.95 -16.20 20.48
CA SER A 241 -2.64 -16.11 21.92
C SER A 241 -1.34 -16.85 22.30
N ASP A 242 -0.99 -17.89 21.55
CA ASP A 242 0.06 -18.85 21.90
C ASP A 242 1.45 -18.47 21.35
N LEU A 243 1.61 -17.24 20.86
CA LEU A 243 2.89 -16.71 20.39
C LEU A 243 3.86 -16.53 21.56
N THR A 244 5.16 -16.67 21.27
CA THR A 244 6.20 -16.28 22.23
C THR A 244 6.18 -14.77 22.49
N GLU A 245 6.64 -14.33 23.66
CA GLU A 245 6.73 -12.88 23.96
C GLU A 245 7.60 -12.13 22.95
N TYR A 246 8.62 -12.79 22.40
CA TYR A 246 9.45 -12.24 21.32
C TYR A 246 8.67 -12.04 20.01
N GLU A 247 7.87 -13.02 19.59
CA GLU A 247 7.01 -12.89 18.40
C GLU A 247 5.93 -11.82 18.62
N LYS A 248 5.34 -11.72 19.82
CA LYS A 248 4.40 -10.65 20.17
C LYS A 248 5.05 -9.27 20.06
N GLN A 249 6.28 -9.12 20.58
CA GLN A 249 7.03 -7.87 20.45
C GLN A 249 7.28 -7.51 18.99
N MET A 250 7.64 -8.48 18.15
CA MET A 250 7.82 -8.28 16.71
C MET A 250 6.54 -7.82 16.00
N PHE A 251 5.40 -8.43 16.30
CA PHE A 251 4.11 -7.96 15.79
C PHE A 251 3.80 -6.53 16.26
N SER A 252 4.09 -6.21 17.52
CA SER A 252 3.98 -4.85 18.07
C SER A 252 4.88 -3.86 17.34
N ASP A 253 6.13 -4.24 17.01
CA ASP A 253 7.07 -3.38 16.29
C ASP A 253 6.63 -3.10 14.85
N LEU A 254 6.02 -4.08 14.16
CA LEU A 254 5.35 -3.84 12.87
C LEU A 254 4.17 -2.90 13.01
N ASN A 255 3.33 -3.10 14.03
CA ASN A 255 2.15 -2.26 14.27
C ASN A 255 2.55 -0.80 14.51
N ARG A 256 3.66 -0.56 15.23
CA ARG A 256 4.17 0.80 15.45
C ARG A 256 4.43 1.57 14.14
N GLN A 257 4.86 0.88 13.07
CA GLN A 257 5.11 1.54 11.78
C GLN A 257 3.81 2.06 11.14
N VAL A 258 2.69 1.38 11.36
CA VAL A 258 1.38 1.79 10.86
C VAL A 258 0.95 3.14 11.42
N TYR A 259 1.31 3.42 12.67
CA TYR A 259 1.03 4.70 13.34
C TYR A 259 1.91 5.87 12.89
N THR A 260 2.84 5.67 11.95
CA THR A 260 3.64 6.78 11.37
C THR A 260 2.87 7.61 10.35
N LEU A 261 1.65 7.19 9.97
CA LEU A 261 0.74 7.98 9.13
C LEU A 261 0.36 9.28 9.84
N SER A 262 0.68 10.42 9.21
CA SER A 262 0.40 11.74 9.77
C SER A 262 -1.10 11.96 9.95
N ILE A 263 -1.50 12.67 11.01
CA ILE A 263 -2.89 13.07 11.21
C ILE A 263 -3.38 13.85 10.00
N GLY A 264 -2.62 14.84 9.54
CA GLY A 264 -2.99 15.67 8.41
C GLY A 264 -3.30 14.86 7.15
N PHE A 265 -2.59 13.75 6.91
CA PHE A 265 -2.94 12.82 5.85
C PHE A 265 -4.29 12.16 6.11
N ARG A 266 -4.49 11.55 7.28
CA ARG A 266 -5.77 10.94 7.67
C ARG A 266 -6.95 11.92 7.56
N GLU A 267 -6.79 13.16 8.05
CA GLU A 267 -7.83 14.21 7.97
C GLU A 267 -8.15 14.58 6.53
N SER A 268 -7.10 14.84 5.75
CA SER A 268 -7.24 15.35 4.40
C SER A 268 -7.75 14.31 3.42
N THR A 269 -7.50 13.01 3.65
CA THR A 269 -7.93 11.96 2.73
C THR A 269 -9.31 11.42 3.11
N SER A 270 -9.50 10.97 4.35
CA SER A 270 -10.74 10.31 4.75
C SER A 270 -11.89 11.29 5.00
N LEU A 271 -11.67 12.37 5.77
CA LEU A 271 -12.74 13.32 6.09
C LEU A 271 -13.20 14.09 4.87
N LEU A 272 -12.23 14.61 4.11
CA LEU A 272 -12.53 15.42 2.94
C LEU A 272 -13.28 14.61 1.88
N PHE A 273 -12.88 13.35 1.65
CA PHE A 273 -13.57 12.49 0.70
C PHE A 273 -14.98 12.15 1.18
N LEU A 274 -15.16 11.80 2.46
CA LEU A 274 -16.48 11.55 3.04
C LEU A 274 -17.40 12.77 2.87
N LYS A 275 -16.91 13.97 3.17
CA LYS A 275 -17.64 15.23 2.90
C LYS A 275 -17.96 15.40 1.43
N TYR A 276 -17.00 15.13 0.55
CA TYR A 276 -17.17 15.23 -0.91
C TYR A 276 -18.28 14.31 -1.44
N ILE A 277 -18.44 13.11 -0.88
CA ILE A 277 -19.50 12.17 -1.27
C ILE A 277 -20.83 12.37 -0.52
N GLY A 278 -20.95 13.45 0.27
CA GLY A 278 -22.18 13.86 0.96
C GLY A 278 -22.34 13.35 2.39
N CYS A 279 -21.27 12.86 3.03
CA CYS A 279 -21.29 12.54 4.46
C CYS A 279 -21.11 13.83 5.28
N GLU A 280 -22.16 14.28 5.95
CA GLU A 280 -22.14 15.49 6.79
C GLU A 280 -21.65 15.23 8.22
N ILE A 281 -21.20 14.01 8.52
CA ILE A 281 -20.86 13.60 9.88
C ILE A 281 -19.49 14.20 10.28
N GLU A 282 -19.46 14.88 11.42
CA GLU A 282 -18.22 15.23 12.10
C GLU A 282 -17.61 13.98 12.72
N PHE A 283 -16.32 13.72 12.48
CA PHE A 283 -15.61 12.63 13.15
C PHE A 283 -15.55 12.95 14.64
N VAL A 284 -16.51 12.43 15.39
CA VAL A 284 -16.41 12.36 16.84
C VAL A 284 -15.41 11.24 17.14
N ASP A 285 -14.51 11.47 18.10
CA ASP A 285 -13.46 10.55 18.56
C ASP A 285 -13.92 9.11 18.85
N ASP A 286 -15.22 8.89 18.89
CA ASP A 286 -15.84 7.64 19.28
C ASP A 286 -17.03 7.31 18.38
N TYR A 287 -16.78 6.85 17.15
CA TYR A 287 -17.80 6.16 16.33
C TYR A 287 -18.34 4.86 16.99
N GLY A 288 -18.04 4.63 18.27
CA GLY A 288 -18.28 3.39 18.99
C GLY A 288 -17.54 2.23 18.34
N PHE A 289 -16.39 2.51 17.71
CA PHE A 289 -15.54 1.50 17.14
C PHE A 289 -14.84 0.77 18.28
N ASN A 290 -15.27 -0.47 18.51
CA ASN A 290 -14.63 -1.35 19.45
C ASN A 290 -14.36 -2.69 18.75
N LEU A 291 -13.08 -3.02 18.59
CA LEU A 291 -12.66 -4.34 18.08
C LEU A 291 -13.21 -5.49 18.94
N GLU A 292 -13.46 -5.24 20.23
CA GLU A 292 -14.06 -6.20 21.17
C GLU A 292 -15.52 -6.55 20.82
N ASN A 293 -16.19 -5.80 19.94
CA ASN A 293 -17.43 -6.23 19.28
C ASN A 293 -17.11 -7.21 18.13
N GLU A 294 -16.35 -8.26 18.46
CA GLU A 294 -15.59 -9.14 17.56
C GLU A 294 -16.40 -9.72 16.40
N CYS A 295 -17.67 -10.06 16.63
CA CYS A 295 -18.51 -10.72 15.63
C CYS A 295 -18.74 -9.84 14.39
N PHE A 296 -19.03 -8.54 14.57
CA PHE A 296 -19.31 -7.66 13.44
C PHE A 296 -18.05 -7.41 12.59
N PHE A 297 -16.89 -7.26 13.23
CA PHE A 297 -15.60 -7.06 12.56
C PHE A 297 -15.12 -8.27 11.78
N LYS A 298 -15.21 -9.44 12.41
CA LYS A 298 -14.80 -10.70 11.79
C LYS A 298 -15.62 -10.98 10.55
N ASP A 299 -16.93 -10.77 10.63
CA ASP A 299 -17.83 -11.08 9.52
C ASP A 299 -17.73 -10.06 8.37
N CYS A 300 -17.49 -8.78 8.67
CA CYS A 300 -17.44 -7.73 7.63
C CYS A 300 -16.31 -7.92 6.62
N PHE A 301 -15.13 -8.37 7.06
CA PHE A 301 -13.95 -8.51 6.20
C PHE A 301 -13.58 -9.96 5.87
N ALA A 302 -14.21 -10.96 6.48
CA ALA A 302 -13.84 -12.38 6.28
C ALA A 302 -13.87 -12.81 4.81
N GLU A 303 -14.92 -12.45 4.07
CA GLU A 303 -15.01 -12.81 2.64
C GLU A 303 -13.97 -12.03 1.81
N PHE A 304 -13.80 -10.74 2.09
CA PHE A 304 -12.82 -9.89 1.43
C PHE A 304 -11.39 -10.42 1.62
N LEU A 305 -10.97 -10.66 2.86
CA LEU A 305 -9.65 -11.20 3.18
C LEU A 305 -9.40 -12.56 2.53
N ARG A 306 -10.43 -13.43 2.47
CA ARG A 306 -10.35 -14.71 1.76
C ARG A 306 -10.12 -14.53 0.26
N LYS A 307 -10.78 -13.56 -0.37
CA LYS A 307 -10.55 -13.21 -1.80
C LYS A 307 -9.13 -12.67 -2.01
N CYS A 308 -8.67 -11.77 -1.14
CA CYS A 308 -7.30 -11.25 -1.14
C CYS A 308 -6.27 -12.38 -1.05
N GLU A 309 -6.39 -13.25 -0.06
CA GLU A 309 -5.47 -14.37 0.14
C GLU A 309 -5.45 -15.39 -0.98
N LYS A 310 -6.56 -15.56 -1.69
CA LYS A 310 -6.65 -16.47 -2.83
C LYS A 310 -6.03 -15.86 -4.08
N SER A 311 -6.26 -14.56 -4.31
CA SER A 311 -5.93 -13.90 -5.58
C SER A 311 -4.59 -13.18 -5.56
N LEU A 312 -4.13 -12.74 -4.38
CA LEU A 312 -2.93 -11.91 -4.23
C LEU A 312 -1.74 -12.69 -3.67
N PHE A 313 -2.03 -13.72 -2.86
CA PHE A 313 -1.01 -14.51 -2.19
C PHE A 313 -1.00 -15.95 -2.72
N SER A 314 -0.11 -16.23 -3.68
CA SER A 314 0.10 -17.59 -4.18
C SER A 314 0.61 -18.51 -3.08
N LYS A 315 0.55 -19.83 -3.31
CA LYS A 315 1.14 -20.81 -2.36
C LYS A 315 2.66 -20.66 -2.21
N ASN A 316 3.32 -19.96 -3.14
CA ASN A 316 4.77 -19.87 -3.26
C ASN A 316 5.31 -18.45 -3.04
N MET A 317 4.54 -17.52 -2.46
CA MET A 317 5.11 -16.31 -1.87
C MET A 317 5.95 -16.71 -0.65
N ALA A 318 7.11 -17.30 -0.93
CA ALA A 318 8.12 -17.59 0.06
C ALA A 318 8.69 -16.23 0.46
N PRO A 319 8.64 -15.87 1.75
CA PRO A 319 9.45 -14.75 2.23
C PRO A 319 10.89 -15.02 1.84
N VAL A 320 11.60 -13.95 1.49
CA VAL A 320 12.98 -14.02 1.03
C VAL A 320 13.79 -14.84 2.04
N SER A 321 14.57 -15.82 1.56
CA SER A 321 15.24 -16.79 2.42
C SER A 321 16.03 -16.05 3.51
N LEU A 322 15.90 -16.48 4.77
CA LEU A 322 16.61 -15.87 5.91
C LEU A 322 18.14 -15.78 5.67
N GLY A 323 18.71 -16.63 4.81
CA GLY A 323 20.13 -16.62 4.46
C GLY A 323 20.61 -15.38 3.67
N SER A 324 19.72 -14.57 3.09
CA SER A 324 20.09 -13.30 2.45
C SER A 324 19.93 -12.09 3.38
N LEU A 325 19.32 -12.27 4.55
CA LEU A 325 19.28 -11.26 5.60
C LEU A 325 20.54 -11.47 6.44
N GLY A 326 21.63 -10.78 6.06
CA GLY A 326 22.88 -10.82 6.81
C GLY A 326 22.61 -10.66 8.32
N THR A 327 23.30 -11.45 9.14
CA THR A 327 23.14 -11.51 10.61
C THR A 327 23.42 -10.17 11.33
N GLU A 328 23.81 -9.14 10.59
CA GLU A 328 24.02 -7.78 11.06
C GLU A 328 22.69 -7.03 11.11
N GLY A 329 21.94 -7.17 12.21
CA GLY A 329 20.79 -6.31 12.48
C GLY A 329 19.72 -6.89 13.40
N ILE A 330 19.76 -8.18 13.69
CA ILE A 330 18.95 -8.77 14.77
C ILE A 330 19.83 -8.80 16.00
N HIS A 331 19.92 -7.66 16.70
CA HIS A 331 20.44 -7.69 18.07
C HIS A 331 19.40 -8.44 18.92
N VAL A 332 19.76 -9.67 19.30
CA VAL A 332 19.06 -10.53 20.27
C VAL A 332 18.98 -9.83 21.62
#